data_AF-A0AAD9P029-F1
#
_entry.id   AF-A0AAD9P029-F1
#
_cell.length_a   1.000
_cell.length_b   1.000
_cell.length_c   1.000
_cell.angle_alpha   90.00
_cell.angle_beta   90.00
_cell.angle_gamma   90.00
#
_symmetry.space_group_name_H-M   'P 1'
#
loop_
_entity.id
_entity.type
_entity.pdbx_description
1 polymer ?
#
loop_
_entity_poly.entity_id
_entity_poly.type
_entity_poly.pdbx_seq_one_letter_code
_entity_poly.pdbx_strand_id
1 'polypeptide(L)'
;MAHAKTPTRGAASCSDVSPAREMFDNTFLIKFAQRNCLPTEQFQLAALLNMSSSTIDDITRDSKDAVIATFKILEKWVQSRRRKTNVTAMFDELATACVTIKRSDLVDFVRCGE
;
A
#
# COMPACT_ATOMS: atom_id res chain seq x y z
N MET A 1 38.43 -17.94 -24.19
CA MET A 1 37.02 -18.31 -23.90
C MET A 1 36.78 -18.15 -22.41
N ALA A 2 35.94 -17.20 -22.00
CA ALA A 2 35.17 -17.15 -20.74
C ALA A 2 34.54 -15.76 -20.61
N HIS A 3 33.31 -15.58 -21.10
CA HIS A 3 32.47 -14.45 -20.70
C HIS A 3 31.59 -14.91 -19.54
N ALA A 4 31.92 -14.48 -18.33
CA ALA A 4 31.01 -14.56 -17.20
C ALA A 4 29.85 -13.58 -17.46
N LYS A 5 28.68 -14.11 -17.85
CA LYS A 5 27.42 -13.38 -17.83
C LYS A 5 26.89 -13.41 -16.40
N THR A 6 27.00 -12.28 -15.72
CA THR A 6 26.31 -11.99 -14.47
C THR A 6 24.80 -12.24 -14.67
N PRO A 7 24.12 -13.02 -13.81
CA PRO A 7 22.67 -13.15 -13.88
C PRO A 7 22.05 -11.83 -13.43
N THR A 8 21.42 -11.14 -14.38
CA THR A 8 20.54 -10.01 -14.12
C THR A 8 19.44 -10.49 -13.19
N ARG A 9 19.48 -10.04 -11.93
CA ARG A 9 18.46 -10.29 -10.90
C ARG A 9 17.11 -9.95 -11.51
N GLY A 10 16.30 -10.99 -11.72
CA GLY A 10 15.03 -10.89 -12.43
C GLY A 10 14.18 -9.78 -11.84
N ALA A 11 13.85 -8.79 -12.68
CA ALA A 11 12.63 -8.04 -12.49
C ALA A 11 11.51 -9.10 -12.46
N ALA A 12 10.85 -9.26 -11.31
CA ALA A 12 9.65 -10.05 -11.24
C ALA A 12 8.71 -9.52 -12.32
N SER A 13 8.56 -10.30 -13.39
CA SER A 13 7.64 -10.00 -14.47
C SER A 13 6.26 -10.28 -13.91
N CYS A 14 5.69 -9.31 -13.18
CA CYS A 14 4.28 -9.31 -12.78
C CYS A 14 3.48 -9.08 -14.07
N SER A 15 3.39 -10.17 -14.85
CA SER A 15 2.70 -10.24 -16.12
C SER A 15 1.20 -10.24 -15.83
N ASP A 16 0.50 -9.28 -16.44
CA ASP A 16 -0.96 -9.18 -16.48
C ASP A 16 -1.67 -9.01 -15.13
N VAL A 17 -1.49 -7.86 -14.49
CA VAL A 17 -2.44 -7.38 -13.46
C VAL A 17 -3.55 -6.58 -14.14
N SER A 18 -4.50 -7.28 -14.76
CA SER A 18 -5.88 -6.78 -14.90
C SER A 18 -6.76 -7.62 -13.98
N PRO A 19 -7.26 -7.04 -12.88
CA PRO A 19 -8.53 -6.31 -12.98
C PRO A 19 -8.60 -5.11 -12.02
N ALA A 20 -8.44 -3.90 -12.56
CA ALA A 20 -8.63 -2.63 -11.87
C ALA A 20 -10.06 -2.37 -11.31
N ARG A 21 -10.92 -3.39 -11.20
CA ARG A 21 -12.32 -3.25 -10.80
C ARG A 21 -12.63 -3.68 -9.36
N GLU A 22 -11.82 -4.51 -8.70
CA GLU A 22 -12.17 -5.05 -7.37
C GLU A 22 -11.02 -5.12 -6.34
N MET A 23 -9.81 -4.65 -6.64
CA MET A 23 -8.62 -4.96 -5.81
C MET A 23 -8.42 -4.12 -4.53
N PHE A 24 -9.21 -3.06 -4.27
CA PHE A 24 -9.23 -2.38 -2.96
C PHE A 24 -10.42 -2.85 -2.11
N ASP A 25 -10.71 -4.14 -2.14
CA ASP A 25 -11.71 -4.73 -1.26
C ASP A 25 -11.21 -4.80 0.18
N ASN A 26 -12.13 -5.07 1.12
CA ASN A 26 -11.76 -5.17 2.54
C ASN A 26 -10.71 -6.26 2.78
N THR A 27 -10.68 -7.31 1.96
CA THR A 27 -9.70 -8.39 2.06
C THR A 27 -8.28 -7.90 1.80
N PHE A 28 -8.07 -7.16 0.72
CA PHE A 28 -6.79 -6.54 0.38
C PHE A 28 -6.36 -5.56 1.47
N LEU A 29 -7.28 -4.70 1.92
CA LEU A 29 -7.00 -3.70 2.96
C LEU A 29 -6.57 -4.34 4.28
N ILE A 30 -7.24 -5.42 4.70
CA ILE A 30 -6.89 -6.16 5.91
C ILE A 30 -5.52 -6.83 5.76
N LYS A 31 -5.26 -7.51 4.64
CA LYS A 31 -3.96 -8.15 4.38
C LYS A 31 -2.82 -7.15 4.31
N PHE A 32 -3.06 -5.98 3.72
CA PHE A 32 -2.09 -4.88 3.72
C PHE A 32 -1.80 -4.44 5.16
N ALA A 33 -2.86 -4.16 5.93
CA ALA A 33 -2.73 -3.66 7.29
C ALA A 33 -2.02 -4.65 8.22
N GLN A 34 -2.24 -5.96 8.05
CA GLN A 34 -1.55 -7.01 8.79
C GLN A 34 -0.05 -7.04 8.48
N ARG A 35 0.35 -6.77 7.23
CA ARG A 35 1.76 -6.65 6.86
C ARG A 35 2.36 -5.33 7.36
N ASN A 36 1.62 -4.24 7.29
CA ASN A 36 1.99 -2.92 7.82
C ASN A 36 1.65 -2.79 9.32
N CYS A 37 2.16 -3.70 10.14
CA CYS A 37 1.84 -3.80 11.57
C CYS A 37 2.69 -2.90 12.48
N LEU A 38 3.44 -1.95 11.92
CA LEU A 38 4.34 -1.08 12.69
C LEU A 38 3.64 0.24 13.06
N PRO A 39 3.50 0.56 14.37
CA PRO A 39 2.74 1.72 14.85
C PRO A 39 3.23 3.06 14.30
N THR A 40 4.52 3.18 13.97
CA THR A 40 5.10 4.43 13.45
C THR A 40 4.87 4.60 11.95
N GLU A 41 4.79 3.48 11.21
CA GLU A 41 4.70 3.48 9.74
C GLU A 41 3.29 3.83 9.25
N GLN A 42 2.26 3.48 10.01
CA GLN A 42 0.87 3.85 9.68
C GLN A 42 0.67 5.37 9.55
N PHE A 43 1.35 6.18 10.38
CA PHE A 43 1.25 7.64 10.33
C PHE A 43 1.98 8.22 9.13
N GLN A 44 3.16 7.69 8.83
CA GLN A 44 3.94 8.08 7.66
C GLN A 44 3.18 7.73 6.37
N LEU A 45 2.57 6.54 6.33
CA LEU A 45 1.73 6.11 5.23
C LEU A 45 0.53 7.06 5.05
N ALA A 46 -0.19 7.38 6.12
CA ALA A 46 -1.33 8.30 6.05
C ALA A 46 -0.94 9.69 5.56
N ALA A 47 0.19 10.23 6.01
CA ALA A 47 0.71 11.51 5.55
C ALA A 47 1.06 11.48 4.06
N LEU A 48 1.74 10.43 3.58
CA LEU A 48 2.09 10.25 2.17
C LEU A 48 0.88 10.08 1.27
N LEU A 49 -0.21 9.54 1.79
CA LEU A 49 -1.49 9.40 1.08
C LEU A 49 -2.32 10.71 1.06
N ASN A 50 -1.74 11.83 1.52
CA ASN A 50 -2.35 13.15 1.65
C ASN A 50 -3.57 13.19 2.58
N MET A 51 -3.55 12.39 3.64
CA MET A 51 -4.59 12.46 4.66
C MET A 51 -4.33 13.64 5.61
N SER A 52 -5.39 14.33 6.03
CA SER A 52 -5.26 15.45 6.96
C SER A 52 -4.82 14.98 8.36
N SER A 53 -4.01 15.79 9.04
CA SER A 53 -3.56 15.51 10.41
C SER A 53 -4.72 15.25 11.37
N SER A 54 -5.82 16.01 11.27
CA SER A 54 -7.03 15.77 12.07
C SER A 54 -7.63 14.38 11.85
N THR A 55 -7.65 13.88 10.61
CA THR A 55 -8.15 12.52 10.32
C THR A 55 -7.22 11.46 10.89
N ILE A 56 -5.90 11.69 10.81
CA ILE A 56 -4.90 10.79 11.38
C ILE A 56 -5.07 10.72 12.90
N ASP A 57 -5.19 11.87 13.57
CA ASP A 57 -5.37 11.96 15.02
C ASP A 57 -6.65 11.25 15.48
N ASP A 58 -7.77 11.44 14.78
CA ASP A 58 -9.04 10.76 15.07
C ASP A 58 -8.91 9.23 14.97
N ILE A 59 -8.31 8.72 13.90
CA ILE A 59 -8.09 7.27 13.73
C ILE A 59 -7.20 6.72 14.84
N THR A 60 -6.16 7.48 15.22
CA THR A 60 -5.17 7.08 16.23
C THR A 60 -5.79 6.99 17.60
N ARG A 61 -6.59 7.99 17.98
CA ARG A 61 -7.31 8.00 19.26
C ARG A 61 -8.26 6.80 19.37
N ASP A 62 -8.90 6.44 18.26
CA ASP A 62 -9.91 5.39 18.20
C ASP A 62 -9.35 3.98 17.97
N SER A 63 -8.04 3.83 17.73
CA SER A 63 -7.42 2.55 17.35
C SER A 63 -6.12 2.32 18.11
N LYS A 64 -6.22 1.51 19.18
CA LYS A 64 -5.03 1.08 19.97
C LYS A 64 -4.18 0.03 19.27
N ASP A 65 -4.69 -0.55 18.20
CA ASP A 65 -4.05 -1.59 17.40
C ASP A 65 -3.59 -1.02 16.05
N ALA A 66 -2.33 -1.28 15.70
CA ALA A 66 -1.70 -0.73 14.50
C ALA A 66 -2.29 -1.29 13.19
N VAL A 67 -2.76 -2.54 13.21
CA VAL A 67 -3.44 -3.17 12.08
C VAL A 67 -4.80 -2.50 11.88
N ILE A 68 -5.55 -2.30 12.96
CA ILE A 68 -6.85 -1.60 12.89
C ILE A 68 -6.67 -0.15 12.41
N ALA A 69 -5.66 0.56 12.94
CA ALA A 69 -5.36 1.93 12.53
C ALA A 69 -5.02 2.00 11.03
N THR A 70 -4.13 1.12 10.56
CA THR A 70 -3.76 1.05 9.13
C THR A 70 -4.95 0.70 8.25
N PHE A 71 -5.78 -0.25 8.65
CA PHE A 71 -7.00 -0.60 7.90
C PHE A 71 -7.92 0.62 7.74
N LYS A 72 -8.22 1.35 8.83
CA LYS A 72 -9.07 2.54 8.80
C LYS A 72 -8.45 3.67 7.95
N ILE A 73 -7.13 3.83 8.00
CA ILE A 73 -6.38 4.77 7.16
C ILE A 73 -6.63 4.48 5.68
N LEU A 74 -6.46 3.22 5.27
CA LEU A 74 -6.65 2.82 3.89
C LEU A 74 -8.11 2.87 3.46
N GLU A 75 -9.03 2.43 4.32
CA GLU A 75 -10.47 2.48 4.04
C GLU A 75 -10.92 3.93 3.76
N LYS A 76 -10.55 4.88 4.62
CA LYS A 76 -10.87 6.30 4.39
C LYS A 76 -10.22 6.84 3.12
N TRP A 77 -8.95 6.51 2.89
CA TRP A 77 -8.25 6.95 1.68
C TRP A 77 -8.94 6.42 0.41
N VAL A 78 -9.28 5.13 0.37
CA VAL A 78 -10.04 4.53 -0.74
C VAL A 78 -11.39 5.21 -0.91
N GLN A 79 -12.17 5.38 0.17
CA GLN A 79 -13.47 6.07 0.11
C GLN A 79 -13.35 7.48 -0.46
N SER A 80 -12.30 8.23 -0.10
CA SER A 80 -12.08 9.59 -0.58
C SER A 80 -11.74 9.68 -2.07
N ARG A 81 -11.12 8.62 -2.63
CA ARG A 81 -10.61 8.61 -4.01
C ARG A 81 -11.42 7.76 -4.98
N ARG A 82 -12.22 6.81 -4.51
CA ARG A 82 -13.02 5.86 -5.31
C ARG A 82 -13.87 6.52 -6.40
N ARG A 83 -14.31 7.77 -6.19
CA ARG A 83 -15.13 8.53 -7.16
C ARG A 83 -14.33 9.48 -8.06
N LYS A 84 -13.06 9.72 -7.76
CA LYS A 84 -12.25 10.81 -8.35
C LYS A 84 -11.01 10.33 -9.09
N THR A 85 -10.55 9.11 -8.85
CA THR A 85 -9.25 8.61 -9.34
C THR A 85 -9.41 7.23 -9.93
N ASN A 86 -8.69 6.94 -11.02
CA ASN A 86 -8.62 5.58 -11.57
C ASN A 86 -7.89 4.66 -10.57
N VAL A 87 -8.38 3.43 -10.41
CA VAL A 87 -7.83 2.40 -9.54
C VAL A 87 -6.34 2.14 -9.81
N THR A 88 -5.89 2.15 -11.06
CA THR A 88 -4.45 2.00 -11.39
C THR A 88 -3.59 3.10 -10.75
N ALA A 89 -4.04 4.36 -10.84
CA ALA A 89 -3.33 5.48 -10.22
C ALA A 89 -3.34 5.39 -8.69
N MET A 90 -4.40 4.84 -8.10
CA MET A 90 -4.43 4.57 -6.66
C MET A 90 -3.39 3.51 -6.27
N PHE A 91 -3.21 2.45 -7.06
CA PHE A 91 -2.14 1.47 -6.84
C PHE A 91 -0.75 2.10 -6.91
N ASP A 92 -0.51 2.95 -7.90
CA ASP A 92 0.79 3.64 -8.05
C ASP A 92 1.07 4.58 -6.87
N GLU A 93 0.06 5.32 -6.40
CA GLU A 93 0.19 6.16 -5.20
C GLU A 93 0.52 5.35 -3.96
N LEU A 94 -0.20 4.24 -3.73
CA LEU A 94 0.04 3.38 -2.57
C LEU A 94 1.43 2.71 -2.64
N ALA A 95 1.84 2.23 -3.82
CA ALA A 95 3.17 1.65 -4.04
C ALA A 95 4.27 2.70 -3.80
N THR A 96 4.08 3.93 -4.27
CA THR A 96 5.03 5.03 -4.05
C THR A 96 5.16 5.38 -2.58
N ALA A 97 4.05 5.37 -1.83
CA ALA A 97 4.08 5.56 -0.39
C ALA A 97 4.86 4.43 0.31
N CYS A 98 4.62 3.17 -0.08
CA CYS A 98 5.35 2.00 0.45
C CYS A 98 6.86 2.06 0.18
N VAL A 99 7.27 2.50 -1.02
CA VAL A 99 8.69 2.74 -1.35
C VAL A 99 9.30 3.77 -0.41
N THR A 100 8.56 4.84 -0.11
CA THR A 100 9.05 5.95 0.72
C THR A 100 9.28 5.52 2.18
N ILE A 101 8.40 4.68 2.73
CA ILE A 101 8.58 4.08 4.06
C ILE A 101 9.52 2.86 4.06
N LYS A 102 10.20 2.58 2.94
CA LYS A 102 11.17 1.48 2.76
C LYS A 102 10.59 0.08 3.01
N ARG A 103 9.28 -0.10 2.77
CA ARG A 103 8.59 -1.39 2.90
C ARG A 103 8.49 -2.08 1.54
N SER A 104 9.59 -2.66 1.09
CA SER A 104 9.63 -3.38 -0.20
C SER A 104 8.67 -4.57 -0.26
N ASP A 105 8.44 -5.22 0.89
CA ASP A 105 7.43 -6.28 1.04
C ASP A 105 6.01 -5.79 0.74
N LEU A 106 5.67 -4.56 1.15
CA LEU A 106 4.38 -3.94 0.83
C LEU A 106 4.32 -3.50 -0.63
N VAL A 107 5.43 -3.06 -1.22
CA VAL A 107 5.48 -2.71 -2.65
C VAL A 107 5.19 -3.93 -3.52
N ASP A 108 5.82 -5.06 -3.23
CA ASP A 108 5.60 -6.31 -3.95
C ASP A 108 4.15 -6.78 -3.76
N PHE A 109 3.61 -6.71 -2.54
CA PHE A 109 2.21 -7.05 -2.28
C PHE A 109 1.23 -6.16 -3.05
N VAL A 110 1.47 -4.84 -3.10
CA VAL A 110 0.60 -3.88 -3.82
C VAL A 110 0.66 -4.12 -5.32
N ARG A 111 1.83 -4.46 -5.87
CA ARG A 111 2.03 -4.61 -7.32
C ARG A 111 1.66 -5.98 -7.85
N CYS A 112 1.83 -7.03 -7.06
CA CYS A 112 1.73 -8.41 -7.54
C CYS A 112 0.64 -9.21 -6.79
N GLY A 113 0.00 -8.64 -5.78
CA GLY A 113 -1.20 -9.21 -5.14
C GLY A 113 -0.95 -10.30 -4.09
N GLU A 114 0.31 -10.67 -3.84
CA GLU A 114 0.73 -11.73 -2.92
C GLU A 114 1.94 -11.32 -2.06
#